data_AF-A0A1C3F585-F1
#
_entry.id   AF-A0A1C3F585-F1
#
_cell.length_a   1.000
_cell.length_b   1.000
_cell.length_c   1.000
_cell.angle_alpha   90.00
_cell.angle_beta   90.00
_cell.angle_gamma   90.00
#
_symmetry.space_group_name_H-M   'P 1'
#
loop_
_entity.id
_entity.type
_entity.pdbx_description
1 polymer ?
#
loop_
_entity_poly.entity_id
_entity_poly.type
_entity_poly.pdbx_seq_one_letter_code
_entity_poly.pdbx_strand_id
1 'polypeptide(L)'
;MKKTYVIGDSSTIEDSVAKQFTNPERIVGADKYELNTVINKEFDDNFNSDSLCLATGEGFADALTGAAYAAKISAPILLVNSVSPTNTKDYYQQRLPNTKNIYVFGGTGVVSDRLIQGLSDLTQDNYPCSNKILSGREIAKLLKPSIVYIEIFDREGNDLGAASGVIATKDGKIFTNYHVIDGVSSAKATLADGRVLDVTNISGYNPKYDAVVLKVNAHDLQPAKFNFSSSAQIGDKIYTLGNPLGLEDTISDGLISTINRVINGMTFIQISAPISPGSSGGALINEQGEVIGITAAGLADGQNLNFAIPYEDFNVIKDQNLNMSLGSTPNQHPIPTSSLAKPVDLNVSQTLEVNGFDSNYSAEVTVEQVIRGAQALTMVKNANESNTLPKSGYEYLLAKINFKLLDIGGGKSLYVFGESDFNLVSQNGLVYNQTGEVEPDPQLDARLYKGASNEGWVVFLVKPDDTKPKISYGVNYDGTGGIWFKAY
;
A
#
# COMPACT_ATOMS: atom_id res chain seq x y z
N MET A 1 14.31 62.81 -6.51
CA MET A 1 15.63 62.27 -6.06
C MET A 1 15.58 60.76 -6.21
N LYS A 2 16.71 60.08 -6.48
CA LYS A 2 16.73 58.61 -6.55
C LYS A 2 16.44 58.06 -5.14
N LYS A 3 15.47 57.16 -5.04
CA LYS A 3 15.04 56.46 -3.83
C LYS A 3 15.82 55.15 -3.71
N THR A 4 16.26 54.77 -2.52
CA THR A 4 16.90 53.47 -2.28
C THR A 4 16.00 52.61 -1.41
N TYR A 5 15.72 51.39 -1.86
CA TYR A 5 14.96 50.41 -1.09
C TYR A 5 15.89 49.49 -0.31
N VAL A 6 15.62 49.34 0.98
CA VAL A 6 16.33 48.40 1.88
C VAL A 6 15.37 47.28 2.24
N ILE A 7 15.67 46.06 1.79
CA ILE A 7 14.78 44.91 1.95
C ILE A 7 15.21 44.07 3.16
N GLY A 8 14.30 43.87 4.11
CA GLY A 8 14.54 43.16 5.35
C GLY A 8 14.67 44.09 6.56
N ASP A 9 14.57 43.49 7.75
CA ASP A 9 14.61 44.23 9.02
C ASP A 9 16.04 44.69 9.38
N SER A 10 16.16 45.38 10.53
CA SER A 10 17.43 45.89 11.03
C SER A 10 18.38 44.78 11.51
N SER A 11 17.92 43.54 11.64
CA SER A 11 18.77 42.37 11.92
C SER A 11 19.44 41.83 10.65
N THR A 12 18.80 42.04 9.49
CA THR A 12 19.33 41.64 8.18
C THR A 12 20.26 42.71 7.61
N ILE A 13 19.82 43.98 7.64
CA ILE A 13 20.61 45.14 7.22
C ILE A 13 20.46 46.22 8.28
N GLU A 14 21.53 46.52 9.03
CA GLU A 14 21.47 47.53 10.09
C GLU A 14 21.04 48.92 9.58
N ASP A 15 20.39 49.70 10.45
CA ASP A 15 19.97 51.08 10.11
C ASP A 15 21.15 52.01 9.85
N SER A 16 22.31 51.71 10.46
CA SER A 16 23.58 52.39 10.23
C SER A 16 24.02 52.27 8.76
N VAL A 17 23.81 51.11 8.14
CA VAL A 17 24.11 50.81 6.74
C VAL A 17 23.06 51.44 5.83
N ALA A 18 21.78 51.31 6.15
CA ALA A 18 20.69 51.90 5.37
C ALA A 18 20.84 53.43 5.21
N LYS A 19 21.24 54.13 6.26
CA LYS A 19 21.45 55.60 6.28
C LYS A 19 22.60 56.09 5.38
N GLN A 20 23.45 55.19 4.87
CA GLN A 20 24.51 55.55 3.93
C GLN A 20 23.99 55.82 2.52
N PHE A 21 22.77 55.40 2.21
CA PHE A 21 22.14 55.59 0.90
C PHE A 21 21.25 56.82 0.85
N THR A 22 21.05 57.37 -0.35
CA THR A 22 20.19 58.55 -0.56
C THR A 22 18.72 58.16 -0.41
N ASN A 23 18.00 58.83 0.50
CA ASN A 23 16.57 58.63 0.75
C ASN A 23 16.18 57.14 0.92
N PRO A 24 16.70 56.45 1.95
CA PRO A 24 16.47 55.03 2.15
C PRO A 24 15.05 54.80 2.67
N GLU A 25 14.33 53.89 2.03
CA GLU A 25 13.05 53.38 2.52
C GLU A 25 13.16 51.88 2.76
N ARG A 26 12.80 51.46 3.96
CA ARG A 26 12.91 50.07 4.39
C ARG A 26 11.60 49.34 4.18
N ILE A 27 11.67 48.17 3.56
CA ILE A 27 10.55 47.24 3.43
C ILE A 27 10.80 46.05 4.35
N VAL A 28 9.86 45.79 5.25
CA VAL A 28 9.93 44.74 6.27
C VAL A 28 8.72 43.79 6.16
N GLY A 29 8.88 42.57 6.65
CA GLY A 29 7.82 41.60 6.86
C GLY A 29 8.23 40.65 8.00
N ALA A 30 7.28 40.10 8.74
CA ALA A 30 7.55 39.21 9.86
C ALA A 30 8.17 37.87 9.42
N ASP A 31 7.90 37.46 8.19
CA ASP A 31 8.53 36.32 7.54
C ASP A 31 8.78 36.59 6.05
N LYS A 32 9.36 35.60 5.36
CA LYS A 32 9.68 35.70 3.92
C LYS A 32 8.45 35.82 3.01
N TYR A 33 7.28 35.30 3.43
CA TYR A 33 6.04 35.37 2.66
C TYR A 33 5.42 36.76 2.81
N GLU A 34 5.36 37.28 4.03
CA GLU A 34 4.94 38.65 4.28
C GLU A 34 5.83 39.65 3.55
N LEU A 35 7.16 39.52 3.71
CA LEU A 35 8.12 40.37 3.03
C LEU A 35 7.92 40.32 1.50
N ASN A 36 7.71 39.13 0.93
CA ASN A 36 7.42 38.98 -0.50
C ASN A 36 6.14 39.72 -0.92
N THR A 37 5.05 39.60 -0.15
CA THR A 37 3.79 40.30 -0.48
C THR A 37 3.88 41.82 -0.31
N VAL A 38 4.64 42.32 0.68
CA VAL A 38 4.84 43.76 0.86
C VAL A 38 5.70 44.34 -0.28
N ILE A 39 6.76 43.65 -0.69
CA ILE A 39 7.55 44.02 -1.87
C ILE A 39 6.67 44.05 -3.11
N ASN A 40 5.89 43.00 -3.33
CA ASN A 40 5.01 42.92 -4.49
C ASN A 40 3.98 44.07 -4.52
N LYS A 41 3.42 44.44 -3.36
CA LYS A 41 2.50 45.58 -3.23
C LYS A 41 3.16 46.95 -3.47
N GLU A 42 4.39 47.15 -3.00
CA GLU A 42 5.15 48.41 -3.23
C GLU A 42 5.41 48.65 -4.72
N PHE A 43 5.62 47.58 -5.50
CA PHE A 43 5.94 47.65 -6.92
C PHE A 43 4.77 47.26 -7.84
N ASP A 44 3.54 47.24 -7.32
CA ASP A 44 2.38 46.70 -8.04
C ASP A 44 2.11 47.43 -9.37
N ASP A 45 2.33 48.75 -9.40
CA ASP A 45 2.21 49.63 -10.57
C ASP A 45 3.24 49.33 -11.68
N ASN A 46 4.34 48.65 -11.35
CA ASN A 46 5.37 48.28 -12.32
C ASN A 46 5.07 46.93 -12.99
N PHE A 47 4.10 46.18 -12.46
CA PHE A 47 3.80 44.84 -12.94
C PHE A 47 2.65 44.84 -13.95
N ASN A 48 2.81 44.07 -15.02
CA ASN A 48 1.74 43.68 -15.91
C ASN A 48 0.61 43.00 -15.10
N SER A 49 -0.62 43.47 -15.27
CA SER A 49 -1.80 42.91 -14.61
C SER A 49 -2.21 41.55 -15.18
N ASP A 50 -1.87 41.24 -16.44
CA ASP A 50 -2.28 40.02 -17.14
C ASP A 50 -1.54 38.76 -16.66
N SER A 51 -0.48 38.88 -15.86
CA SER A 51 0.40 37.76 -15.52
C SER A 51 0.76 37.71 -14.03
N LEU A 52 0.78 36.49 -13.48
CA LEU A 52 1.21 36.20 -12.12
C LEU A 52 2.14 34.99 -12.13
N CYS A 53 3.30 35.09 -11.47
CA CYS A 53 4.22 33.97 -11.30
C CYS A 53 4.14 33.41 -9.88
N LEU A 54 4.16 32.08 -9.76
CA LEU A 54 4.17 31.36 -8.49
C LEU A 54 5.44 30.51 -8.36
N ALA A 55 6.05 30.50 -7.18
CA ALA A 55 7.13 29.59 -6.83
C ALA A 55 7.07 29.22 -5.35
N THR A 56 7.55 28.02 -4.99
CA THR A 56 7.65 27.65 -3.57
C THR A 56 8.59 28.60 -2.82
N GLY A 57 8.22 28.97 -1.60
CA GLY A 57 9.11 29.63 -0.65
C GLY A 57 9.96 28.64 0.15
N GLU A 58 9.69 27.33 0.09
CA GLU A 58 10.37 26.30 0.87
C GLU A 58 11.70 25.84 0.24
N GLY A 59 11.89 26.14 -1.05
CA GLY A 59 13.16 26.05 -1.77
C GLY A 59 13.42 27.33 -2.57
N PHE A 60 14.61 27.49 -3.13
CA PHE A 60 14.99 28.74 -3.84
C PHE A 60 15.32 28.55 -5.32
N ALA A 61 15.57 27.34 -5.81
CA ALA A 61 16.05 27.11 -7.18
C ALA A 61 15.04 27.58 -8.24
N ASP A 62 13.76 27.24 -8.07
CA ASP A 62 12.69 27.60 -8.99
C ASP A 62 12.35 29.09 -8.92
N ALA A 63 12.33 29.67 -7.72
CA ALA A 63 12.13 31.11 -7.56
C ALA A 63 13.27 31.93 -8.18
N LEU A 64 14.52 31.49 -7.99
CA LEU A 64 15.72 32.17 -8.51
C LEU A 64 15.75 32.16 -10.03
N THR A 65 15.47 31.01 -10.66
CA THR A 65 15.44 30.88 -12.12
C THR A 65 14.18 31.52 -12.71
N GLY A 66 13.03 31.34 -12.08
CA GLY A 66 11.75 31.91 -12.46
C GLY A 66 11.71 33.44 -12.41
N ALA A 67 12.45 34.06 -11.48
CA ALA A 67 12.52 35.53 -11.36
C ALA A 67 13.05 36.20 -12.63
N ALA A 68 13.98 35.58 -13.36
CA ALA A 68 14.46 36.10 -14.64
C ALA A 68 13.35 36.12 -15.71
N TYR A 69 12.50 35.10 -15.74
CA TYR A 69 11.34 35.06 -16.63
C TYR A 69 10.25 36.04 -16.18
N ALA A 70 9.94 36.11 -14.88
CA ALA A 70 8.98 37.04 -14.31
C ALA A 70 9.35 38.49 -14.65
N ALA A 71 10.63 38.87 -14.52
CA ALA A 71 11.13 40.18 -14.93
C ALA A 71 10.94 40.46 -16.43
N LYS A 72 11.16 39.45 -17.29
CA LYS A 72 10.98 39.57 -18.75
C LYS A 72 9.54 39.88 -19.14
N ILE A 73 8.57 39.32 -18.43
CA ILE A 73 7.14 39.54 -18.68
C ILE A 73 6.53 40.63 -17.78
N SER A 74 7.38 41.30 -16.98
CA SER A 74 6.97 42.28 -15.97
C SER A 74 5.91 41.74 -15.01
N ALA A 75 5.99 40.48 -14.58
CA ALA A 75 5.07 39.88 -13.62
C ALA A 75 5.67 39.84 -12.20
N PRO A 76 4.84 39.91 -11.14
CA PRO A 76 5.31 39.64 -9.80
C PRO A 76 5.55 38.14 -9.62
N ILE A 77 6.49 37.79 -8.73
CA ILE A 77 6.64 36.42 -8.24
C ILE A 77 6.10 36.33 -6.81
N LEU A 78 5.07 35.52 -6.63
CA LEU A 78 4.44 35.25 -5.35
C LEU A 78 5.01 33.96 -4.78
N LEU A 79 5.58 34.05 -3.58
CA LEU A 79 6.07 32.90 -2.84
C LEU A 79 4.92 32.21 -2.12
N VAL A 80 4.82 30.90 -2.33
CA VAL A 80 3.77 30.04 -1.78
C VAL A 80 4.38 28.89 -0.98
N ASN A 81 3.62 28.31 -0.05
CA ASN A 81 3.96 27.02 0.56
C ASN A 81 2.72 26.17 0.76
N SER A 82 2.90 24.95 1.28
CA SER A 82 1.86 23.92 1.44
C SER A 82 0.55 24.43 2.07
N VAL A 83 0.63 25.43 2.97
CA VAL A 83 -0.54 26.02 3.64
C VAL A 83 -0.81 27.49 3.24
N SER A 84 0.13 28.13 2.52
CA SER A 84 0.20 29.54 2.07
C SER A 84 -0.44 30.55 3.05
N PRO A 85 0.34 31.36 3.78
CA PRO A 85 -0.20 32.28 4.78
C PRO A 85 -1.22 33.27 4.21
N THR A 86 -2.08 33.82 5.08
CA THR A 86 -3.22 34.67 4.68
C THR A 86 -2.82 35.83 3.75
N ASN A 87 -1.71 36.51 4.05
CA ASN A 87 -1.20 37.60 3.21
C ASN A 87 -0.87 37.18 1.76
N THR A 88 -0.35 35.97 1.56
CA THR A 88 -0.06 35.39 0.24
C THR A 88 -1.38 35.14 -0.50
N LYS A 89 -2.38 34.60 0.18
CA LYS A 89 -3.72 34.39 -0.40
C LYS A 89 -4.39 35.70 -0.78
N ASP A 90 -4.39 36.67 0.13
CA ASP A 90 -4.98 38.00 -0.09
C ASP A 90 -4.36 38.67 -1.33
N TYR A 91 -3.04 38.62 -1.47
CA TYR A 91 -2.35 39.19 -2.63
C TYR A 91 -2.70 38.44 -3.93
N TYR A 92 -2.73 37.10 -3.90
CA TYR A 92 -3.14 36.30 -5.04
C TYR A 92 -4.56 36.67 -5.51
N GLN A 93 -5.51 36.74 -4.57
CA GLN A 93 -6.91 37.05 -4.85
C GLN A 93 -7.12 38.48 -5.34
N GLN A 94 -6.36 39.43 -4.80
CA GLN A 94 -6.40 40.82 -5.26
C GLN A 94 -6.01 40.92 -6.75
N ARG A 95 -5.06 40.10 -7.20
CA ARG A 95 -4.50 40.17 -8.56
C ARG A 95 -5.21 39.27 -9.56
N LEU A 96 -5.83 38.18 -9.09
CA LEU A 96 -6.50 37.17 -9.91
C LEU A 96 -7.54 37.74 -10.90
N PRO A 97 -8.41 38.72 -10.57
CA PRO A 97 -9.43 39.23 -11.49
C PRO A 97 -8.88 39.84 -12.78
N ASN A 98 -7.65 40.35 -12.74
CA ASN A 98 -7.00 40.98 -13.89
C ASN A 98 -5.98 40.04 -14.57
N THR A 99 -5.69 38.89 -13.96
CA THR A 99 -4.68 37.94 -14.42
C THR A 99 -5.26 37.01 -15.49
N LYS A 100 -4.60 36.93 -16.65
CA LYS A 100 -4.95 35.98 -17.73
C LYS A 100 -4.08 34.73 -17.70
N ASN A 101 -2.82 34.89 -17.30
CA ASN A 101 -1.83 33.81 -17.30
C ASN A 101 -1.21 33.64 -15.90
N ILE A 102 -1.23 32.41 -15.39
CA ILE A 102 -0.54 32.03 -14.17
C ILE A 102 0.62 31.12 -14.57
N TYR A 103 1.84 31.52 -14.23
CA TYR A 103 3.06 30.75 -14.49
C TYR A 103 3.54 30.12 -13.19
N VAL A 104 3.73 28.79 -13.20
CA VAL A 104 4.11 28.03 -12.00
C VAL A 104 5.49 27.44 -12.20
N PHE A 105 6.44 27.79 -11.34
CA PHE A 105 7.81 27.30 -11.39
C PHE A 105 8.00 26.10 -10.43
N GLY A 106 8.74 25.08 -10.88
CA GLY A 106 9.00 23.84 -10.11
C GLY A 106 8.05 22.67 -10.41
N GLY A 107 7.00 22.90 -11.22
CA GLY A 107 6.01 21.87 -11.58
C GLY A 107 5.04 21.50 -10.45
N THR A 108 4.09 20.61 -10.76
CA THR A 108 2.98 20.26 -9.84
C THR A 108 3.41 19.47 -8.60
N GLY A 109 4.62 18.90 -8.60
CA GLY A 109 5.21 18.27 -7.42
C GLY A 109 5.74 19.25 -6.38
N VAL A 110 5.99 20.51 -6.76
CA VAL A 110 6.54 21.57 -5.88
C VAL A 110 5.49 22.63 -5.56
N VAL A 111 4.67 22.99 -6.55
CA VAL A 111 3.50 23.86 -6.39
C VAL A 111 2.30 23.13 -6.98
N SER A 112 1.56 22.44 -6.12
CA SER A 112 0.46 21.57 -6.54
C SER A 112 -0.77 22.36 -6.99
N ASP A 113 -1.59 21.75 -7.85
CA ASP A 113 -2.87 22.34 -8.28
C ASP A 113 -3.78 22.64 -7.08
N ARG A 114 -3.73 21.80 -6.03
CA ARG A 114 -4.46 22.01 -4.77
C ARG A 114 -4.01 23.27 -4.04
N LEU A 115 -2.71 23.54 -4.02
CA LEU A 115 -2.16 24.77 -3.45
C LEU A 115 -2.72 25.98 -4.21
N ILE A 116 -2.68 25.94 -5.55
CA ILE A 116 -3.14 27.05 -6.41
C ILE A 116 -4.65 27.28 -6.20
N GLN A 117 -5.44 26.20 -6.12
CA GLN A 117 -6.86 26.28 -5.77
C GLN A 117 -7.08 26.93 -4.40
N GLY A 118 -6.28 26.55 -3.40
CA GLY A 118 -6.33 27.09 -2.04
C GLY A 118 -5.94 28.56 -1.91
N LEU A 119 -5.36 29.17 -2.95
CA LEU A 119 -5.10 30.61 -2.99
C LEU A 119 -6.33 31.43 -3.42
N SER A 120 -7.28 30.83 -4.15
CA SER A 120 -8.33 31.56 -4.89
C SER A 120 -9.64 31.85 -4.12
N ASP A 121 -9.78 31.40 -2.86
CA ASP A 121 -11.01 31.47 -2.03
C ASP A 121 -12.33 31.28 -2.81
N LEU A 122 -12.31 30.34 -3.77
CA LEU A 122 -13.54 29.78 -4.31
C LEU A 122 -14.25 29.07 -3.15
N THR A 123 -15.21 29.77 -2.54
CA THR A 123 -16.13 29.23 -1.55
C THR A 123 -16.69 27.90 -2.05
N GLN A 124 -16.79 26.91 -1.15
CA GLN A 124 -17.09 25.50 -1.42
C GLN A 124 -18.48 25.22 -2.06
N ASP A 125 -19.26 26.25 -2.40
CA ASP A 125 -20.69 26.10 -2.65
C ASP A 125 -21.10 26.00 -4.13
N ASN A 126 -20.20 26.19 -5.11
CA ASN A 126 -20.61 26.18 -6.53
C ASN A 126 -19.80 25.29 -7.49
N TYR A 127 -18.98 24.36 -7.00
CA TYR A 127 -18.57 23.17 -7.75
C TYR A 127 -18.44 21.97 -6.79
N PRO A 128 -18.90 20.76 -7.18
CA PRO A 128 -19.04 19.64 -6.27
C PRO A 128 -17.68 18.95 -6.07
N CYS A 129 -16.88 19.38 -5.08
CA CYS A 129 -15.86 18.55 -4.43
C CYS A 129 -15.33 19.24 -3.17
N SER A 130 -15.97 18.96 -2.03
CA SER A 130 -15.51 19.32 -0.70
C SER A 130 -14.25 18.52 -0.31
N ASN A 131 -13.08 19.15 -0.18
CA ASN A 131 -11.92 18.53 0.48
C ASN A 131 -11.71 19.12 1.88
N LYS A 132 -12.73 18.96 2.72
CA LYS A 132 -12.62 19.13 4.18
C LYS A 132 -11.58 18.14 4.70
N ILE A 133 -10.54 18.63 5.39
CA ILE A 133 -9.64 17.76 6.16
C ILE A 133 -10.36 17.36 7.44
N LEU A 134 -10.48 16.06 7.66
CA LEU A 134 -11.16 15.47 8.79
C LEU A 134 -10.15 15.07 9.86
N SER A 135 -10.47 15.36 11.11
CA SER A 135 -9.77 14.76 12.25
C SER A 135 -10.01 13.25 12.29
N GLY A 136 -9.12 12.49 12.94
CA GLY A 136 -9.33 11.04 13.14
C GLY A 136 -10.69 10.70 13.78
N ARG A 137 -11.19 11.56 14.69
CA ARG A 137 -12.54 11.42 15.26
C ARG A 137 -13.64 11.54 14.20
N GLU A 138 -13.54 12.52 13.32
CA GLU A 138 -14.51 12.72 12.25
C GLU A 138 -14.44 11.59 11.22
N ILE A 139 -13.24 11.09 10.91
CA ILE A 139 -13.04 9.93 10.05
C ILE A 139 -13.67 8.68 10.64
N ALA A 140 -13.40 8.38 11.92
CA ALA A 140 -14.02 7.26 12.61
C ALA A 140 -15.55 7.34 12.56
N LYS A 141 -16.11 8.51 12.88
CA LYS A 141 -17.56 8.74 12.84
C LYS A 141 -18.14 8.58 11.42
N LEU A 142 -17.42 9.06 10.41
CA LEU A 142 -17.83 9.01 9.01
C LEU A 142 -17.83 7.58 8.47
N LEU A 143 -16.76 6.82 8.72
CA LEU A 143 -16.56 5.51 8.10
C LEU A 143 -17.01 4.33 8.96
N LYS A 144 -17.28 4.49 10.26
CA LYS A 144 -17.83 3.41 11.11
C LYS A 144 -18.98 2.64 10.43
N PRO A 145 -20.01 3.28 9.83
CA PRO A 145 -21.09 2.57 9.14
C PRO A 145 -20.67 1.75 7.92
N SER A 146 -19.49 2.02 7.37
CA SER A 146 -18.90 1.35 6.20
C SER A 146 -17.93 0.23 6.54
N ILE A 147 -17.60 0.02 7.83
CA ILE A 147 -16.70 -1.04 8.27
C ILE A 147 -17.51 -2.20 8.85
N VAL A 148 -17.10 -3.42 8.55
CA VAL A 148 -17.73 -4.65 9.04
C VAL A 148 -16.73 -5.53 9.76
N TYR A 149 -17.23 -6.28 10.75
CA TYR A 149 -16.51 -7.40 11.36
C TYR A 149 -16.87 -8.69 10.62
N ILE A 150 -15.86 -9.47 10.22
CA ILE A 150 -16.05 -10.72 9.48
C ILE A 150 -15.61 -11.89 10.35
N GLU A 151 -16.55 -12.79 10.64
CA GLU A 151 -16.28 -14.07 11.31
C GLU A 151 -16.25 -15.17 10.25
N ILE A 152 -15.29 -16.07 10.35
CA ILE A 152 -15.08 -17.15 9.37
C ILE A 152 -15.18 -18.52 10.04
N PHE A 153 -15.81 -19.47 9.34
CA PHE A 153 -16.13 -20.78 9.89
C PHE A 153 -15.73 -21.92 8.95
N ASP A 154 -15.35 -23.05 9.53
CA ASP A 154 -15.13 -24.30 8.81
C ASP A 154 -16.46 -24.99 8.42
N ARG A 155 -16.37 -26.21 7.85
CA ARG A 155 -17.56 -26.99 7.45
C ARG A 155 -18.39 -27.50 8.61
N GLU A 156 -17.79 -27.64 9.79
CA GLU A 156 -18.42 -28.11 11.00
C GLU A 156 -19.05 -26.95 11.80
N GLY A 157 -18.78 -25.72 11.38
CA GLY A 157 -19.28 -24.49 12.00
C GLY A 157 -18.38 -23.98 13.12
N ASN A 158 -17.15 -24.49 13.24
CA ASN A 158 -16.18 -23.98 14.21
C ASN A 158 -15.60 -22.66 13.72
N ASP A 159 -15.39 -21.73 14.65
CA ASP A 159 -14.75 -20.43 14.42
C ASP A 159 -13.27 -20.64 14.04
N LEU A 160 -12.86 -20.05 12.91
CA LEU A 160 -11.49 -20.08 12.40
C LEU A 160 -10.74 -18.76 12.67
N GLY A 161 -11.44 -17.73 13.13
CA GLY A 161 -10.91 -16.41 13.39
C GLY A 161 -11.80 -15.31 12.81
N ALA A 162 -11.21 -14.12 12.77
CA ALA A 162 -11.93 -12.94 12.33
C ALA A 162 -11.05 -11.92 11.62
N ALA A 163 -11.72 -11.08 10.84
CA ALA A 163 -11.12 -10.03 10.05
C ALA A 163 -12.04 -8.81 9.97
N SER A 164 -11.58 -7.79 9.26
CA SER A 164 -12.35 -6.61 8.93
C SER A 164 -12.81 -6.66 7.46
N GLY A 165 -13.78 -5.82 7.12
CA GLY A 165 -14.17 -5.57 5.73
C GLY A 165 -14.65 -4.15 5.53
N VAL A 166 -14.64 -3.68 4.28
CA VAL A 166 -15.13 -2.35 3.89
C VAL A 166 -16.29 -2.48 2.91
N ILE A 167 -17.44 -1.90 3.25
CA ILE A 167 -18.62 -1.90 2.39
C ILE A 167 -18.32 -1.07 1.13
N ALA A 168 -18.39 -1.72 -0.02
CA ALA A 168 -18.05 -1.15 -1.33
C ALA A 168 -19.26 -0.68 -2.13
N THR A 169 -20.45 -1.19 -1.84
CA THR A 169 -21.70 -0.81 -2.50
C THR A 169 -22.92 -0.87 -1.58
N LYS A 170 -23.96 -0.10 -1.92
CA LYS A 170 -25.24 -0.08 -1.18
C LYS A 170 -25.96 -1.43 -1.20
N ASP A 171 -25.75 -2.22 -2.25
CA ASP A 171 -26.35 -3.54 -2.42
C ASP A 171 -25.53 -4.66 -1.77
N GLY A 172 -24.49 -4.37 -0.98
CA GLY A 172 -23.85 -5.38 -0.14
C GLY A 172 -22.63 -6.08 -0.73
N LYS A 173 -21.86 -5.41 -1.60
CA LYS A 173 -20.48 -5.83 -1.89
C LYS A 173 -19.55 -5.33 -0.78
N ILE A 174 -18.65 -6.19 -0.31
CA ILE A 174 -17.69 -5.90 0.78
C ILE A 174 -16.28 -6.27 0.29
N PHE A 175 -15.33 -5.36 0.41
CA PHE A 175 -13.91 -5.62 0.16
C PHE A 175 -13.26 -6.17 1.43
N THR A 176 -12.45 -7.21 1.28
CA THR A 176 -11.57 -7.75 2.33
C THR A 176 -10.43 -8.53 1.66
N ASN A 177 -9.47 -9.04 2.41
CA ASN A 177 -8.36 -9.79 1.83
C ASN A 177 -8.75 -11.20 1.38
N TYR A 178 -8.09 -11.72 0.35
CA TYR A 178 -8.35 -13.08 -0.13
C TYR A 178 -7.95 -14.13 0.92
N HIS A 179 -6.82 -13.96 1.60
CA HIS A 179 -6.34 -14.88 2.64
C HIS A 179 -7.33 -15.02 3.81
N VAL A 180 -8.20 -14.04 4.04
CA VAL A 180 -9.25 -14.09 5.08
C VAL A 180 -10.28 -15.18 4.76
N ILE A 181 -10.56 -15.43 3.48
CA ILE A 181 -11.60 -16.38 3.04
C ILE A 181 -11.02 -17.62 2.37
N ASP A 182 -9.69 -17.75 2.34
CA ASP A 182 -9.03 -18.92 1.79
C ASP A 182 -9.28 -20.15 2.68
N GLY A 183 -9.79 -21.21 2.07
CA GLY A 183 -10.21 -22.43 2.77
C GLY A 183 -11.38 -22.31 3.74
N VAL A 184 -12.02 -21.13 3.82
CA VAL A 184 -13.20 -20.88 4.65
C VAL A 184 -14.45 -21.48 4.00
N SER A 185 -15.31 -22.11 4.81
CA SER A 185 -16.54 -22.74 4.30
C SER A 185 -17.75 -21.81 4.36
N SER A 186 -17.83 -20.97 5.38
CA SER A 186 -18.85 -19.93 5.51
C SER A 186 -18.32 -18.74 6.29
N ALA A 187 -18.93 -17.56 6.11
CA ALA A 187 -18.56 -16.36 6.83
C ALA A 187 -19.80 -15.52 7.16
N LYS A 188 -19.69 -14.73 8.23
CA LYS A 188 -20.71 -13.76 8.65
C LYS A 188 -20.10 -12.38 8.73
N ALA A 189 -20.83 -11.37 8.27
CA ALA A 189 -20.47 -9.98 8.37
C ALA A 189 -21.38 -9.27 9.37
N THR A 190 -20.81 -8.75 10.45
CA THR A 190 -21.50 -7.95 11.45
C THR A 190 -21.29 -6.47 11.15
N LEU A 191 -22.39 -5.75 10.92
CA LEU A 191 -22.41 -4.33 10.62
C LEU A 191 -22.28 -3.49 11.91
N ALA A 192 -21.92 -2.21 11.75
CA ALA A 192 -21.83 -1.26 12.88
C ALA A 192 -23.16 -1.00 13.62
N ASP A 193 -24.31 -1.34 13.01
CA ASP A 193 -25.63 -1.28 13.65
C ASP A 193 -26.02 -2.58 14.38
N GLY A 194 -25.12 -3.56 14.41
CA GLY A 194 -25.29 -4.86 15.08
C GLY A 194 -26.00 -5.92 14.23
N ARG A 195 -26.44 -5.61 13.00
CA ARG A 195 -26.97 -6.65 12.10
C ARG A 195 -25.88 -7.62 11.70
N VAL A 196 -26.17 -8.91 11.84
CA VAL A 196 -25.32 -10.02 11.39
C VAL A 196 -25.88 -10.55 10.08
N LEU A 197 -25.05 -10.56 9.03
CA LEU A 197 -25.43 -10.98 7.69
C LEU A 197 -24.58 -12.16 7.24
N ASP A 198 -25.20 -13.19 6.71
CA ASP A 198 -24.47 -14.27 6.06
C ASP A 198 -23.82 -13.76 4.76
N VAL A 199 -22.56 -14.12 4.56
CA VAL A 199 -21.88 -13.92 3.28
C VAL A 199 -22.41 -14.97 2.30
N THR A 200 -23.11 -14.52 1.27
CA THR A 200 -23.83 -15.39 0.33
C THR A 200 -22.92 -16.00 -0.74
N ASN A 201 -21.96 -15.22 -1.22
CA ASN A 201 -21.02 -15.65 -2.26
C ASN A 201 -19.79 -14.74 -2.32
N ILE A 202 -18.84 -15.14 -3.16
CA ILE A 202 -17.77 -14.32 -3.70
C ILE A 202 -18.21 -13.80 -5.06
N SER A 203 -18.22 -12.48 -5.17
CA SER A 203 -18.63 -11.74 -6.36
C SER A 203 -17.47 -11.31 -7.26
N GLY A 204 -16.24 -11.41 -6.76
CA GLY A 204 -15.01 -11.20 -7.52
C GLY A 204 -13.80 -11.50 -6.63
N TYR A 205 -12.71 -11.96 -7.22
CA TYR A 205 -11.49 -12.24 -6.47
C TYR A 205 -10.24 -12.17 -7.36
N ASN A 206 -9.10 -11.88 -6.73
CA ASN A 206 -7.79 -11.99 -7.33
C ASN A 206 -6.79 -12.46 -6.28
N PRO A 207 -6.46 -13.77 -6.24
CA PRO A 207 -5.53 -14.32 -5.26
C PRO A 207 -4.14 -13.69 -5.38
N LYS A 208 -3.72 -13.32 -6.60
CA LYS A 208 -2.42 -12.70 -6.84
C LYS A 208 -2.25 -11.38 -6.10
N TYR A 209 -3.33 -10.61 -5.91
CA TYR A 209 -3.29 -9.33 -5.21
C TYR A 209 -3.98 -9.40 -3.85
N ASP A 210 -4.13 -10.61 -3.29
CA ASP A 210 -4.78 -10.86 -2.00
C ASP A 210 -6.12 -10.09 -1.83
N ALA A 211 -6.90 -10.02 -2.91
CA ALA A 211 -8.11 -9.20 -2.99
C ALA A 211 -9.36 -10.06 -3.23
N VAL A 212 -10.43 -9.81 -2.46
CA VAL A 212 -11.73 -10.46 -2.66
C VAL A 212 -12.88 -9.48 -2.44
N VAL A 213 -13.97 -9.69 -3.18
CA VAL A 213 -15.23 -8.98 -3.06
C VAL A 213 -16.32 -9.95 -2.63
N LEU A 214 -16.66 -9.90 -1.36
CA LEU A 214 -17.73 -10.68 -0.77
C LEU A 214 -19.09 -10.05 -1.05
N LYS A 215 -20.13 -10.89 -1.09
CA LYS A 215 -21.52 -10.43 -1.22
C LYS A 215 -22.33 -10.85 -0.01
N VAL A 216 -23.12 -9.93 0.52
CA VAL A 216 -24.17 -10.19 1.52
C VAL A 216 -25.53 -9.84 0.94
N ASN A 217 -26.60 -10.42 1.49
CA ASN A 217 -27.97 -10.08 1.09
C ASN A 217 -28.50 -8.91 1.94
N ALA A 218 -28.11 -7.69 1.59
CA ALA A 218 -28.62 -6.47 2.22
C ALA A 218 -28.73 -5.33 1.22
N HIS A 219 -29.63 -4.39 1.52
CA HIS A 219 -29.82 -3.14 0.79
C HIS A 219 -29.62 -1.96 1.74
N ASP A 220 -29.48 -0.77 1.16
CA ASP A 220 -29.32 0.49 1.89
C ASP A 220 -28.11 0.53 2.83
N LEU A 221 -27.06 -0.23 2.52
CA LEU A 221 -25.79 -0.11 3.22
C LEU A 221 -25.12 1.23 2.91
N GLN A 222 -24.23 1.68 3.80
CA GLN A 222 -23.44 2.90 3.61
C GLN A 222 -22.05 2.54 3.06
N PRO A 223 -21.84 2.57 1.73
CA PRO A 223 -20.52 2.30 1.18
C PRO A 223 -19.53 3.39 1.58
N ALA A 224 -18.27 3.00 1.76
CA ALA A 224 -17.19 3.97 1.89
C ALA A 224 -16.99 4.72 0.56
N LYS A 225 -16.42 5.93 0.63
CA LYS A 225 -15.94 6.63 -0.56
C LYS A 225 -14.54 6.14 -0.86
N PHE A 226 -14.32 5.62 -2.07
CA PHE A 226 -13.01 5.14 -2.50
C PHE A 226 -12.39 6.11 -3.49
N ASN A 227 -11.13 6.46 -3.27
CA ASN A 227 -10.39 7.35 -4.15
C ASN A 227 -8.89 7.27 -3.83
N PHE A 228 -8.11 6.53 -4.60
CA PHE A 228 -6.67 6.73 -4.67
C PHE A 228 -6.43 7.79 -5.72
N SER A 229 -6.30 9.02 -5.25
CA SER A 229 -5.78 10.07 -6.10
C SER A 229 -4.34 9.71 -6.48
N SER A 230 -3.94 10.00 -7.72
CA SER A 230 -2.53 10.05 -8.14
C SER A 230 -1.68 11.06 -7.33
N SER A 231 -2.28 11.70 -6.32
CA SER A 231 -1.66 12.61 -5.37
C SER A 231 -1.27 11.99 -4.02
N ALA A 232 -1.49 10.69 -3.76
CA ALA A 232 -0.99 10.08 -2.53
C ALA A 232 0.55 10.09 -2.54
N GLN A 233 1.16 10.68 -1.51
CA GLN A 233 2.61 10.90 -1.43
C GLN A 233 3.20 10.31 -0.17
N ILE A 234 4.49 9.98 -0.24
CA ILE A 234 5.26 9.59 0.94
C ILE A 234 5.23 10.77 1.93
N GLY A 235 4.89 10.47 3.18
CA GLY A 235 4.73 11.46 4.24
C GLY A 235 3.30 11.94 4.45
N ASP A 236 2.35 11.60 3.58
CA ASP A 236 0.94 11.95 3.79
C ASP A 236 0.40 11.30 5.06
N LYS A 237 -0.38 12.07 5.82
CA LYS A 237 -1.09 11.57 7.00
C LYS A 237 -2.19 10.62 6.57
N ILE A 238 -2.27 9.48 7.23
CA ILE A 238 -3.29 8.47 7.02
C ILE A 238 -3.88 7.98 8.33
N TYR A 239 -5.02 7.33 8.20
CA TYR A 239 -5.68 6.62 9.28
C TYR A 239 -6.01 5.20 8.82
N THR A 240 -5.97 4.24 9.75
CA THR A 240 -6.51 2.90 9.54
C THR A 240 -7.73 2.71 10.41
N LEU A 241 -8.76 2.05 9.89
CA LEU A 241 -9.96 1.71 10.64
C LEU A 241 -10.35 0.26 10.36
N GLY A 242 -10.45 -0.53 11.42
CA GLY A 242 -10.88 -1.92 11.36
C GLY A 242 -11.65 -2.32 12.61
N ASN A 243 -12.10 -3.57 12.64
CA ASN A 243 -12.78 -4.15 13.79
C ASN A 243 -12.09 -5.48 14.20
N PRO A 244 -10.85 -5.43 14.68
CA PRO A 244 -10.13 -6.65 15.07
C PRO A 244 -10.80 -7.31 16.29
N LEU A 245 -11.05 -8.62 16.23
CA LEU A 245 -11.52 -9.45 17.37
C LEU A 245 -12.84 -8.97 18.02
N GLY A 246 -13.67 -8.22 17.28
CA GLY A 246 -14.89 -7.61 17.83
C GLY A 246 -14.63 -6.48 18.83
N LEU A 247 -13.38 -6.03 18.98
CA LEU A 247 -13.04 -4.81 19.69
C LEU A 247 -13.43 -3.63 18.80
N GLU A 248 -14.63 -3.11 19.04
CA GLU A 248 -15.29 -2.12 18.18
C GLU A 248 -14.36 -0.98 17.74
N ASP A 249 -14.30 -0.76 16.42
CA ASP A 249 -13.79 0.45 15.75
C ASP A 249 -12.38 0.91 16.16
N THR A 250 -11.41 -0.01 16.09
CA THR A 250 -10.01 0.34 16.33
C THR A 250 -9.50 1.26 15.22
N ILE A 251 -9.22 2.51 15.60
CA ILE A 251 -8.61 3.51 14.73
C ILE A 251 -7.15 3.75 15.13
N SER A 252 -6.26 3.76 14.14
CA SER A 252 -4.86 4.16 14.29
C SER A 252 -4.52 5.24 13.27
N ASP A 253 -3.50 6.05 13.56
CA ASP A 253 -2.97 7.05 12.64
C ASP A 253 -1.49 6.79 12.32
N GLY A 254 -1.04 7.33 11.20
CA GLY A 254 0.33 7.14 10.72
C GLY A 254 0.60 7.92 9.45
N LEU A 255 1.67 7.55 8.76
CA LEU A 255 2.09 8.16 7.50
C LEU A 255 2.20 7.11 6.40
N ILE A 256 2.04 7.53 5.15
CA ILE A 256 2.48 6.76 3.99
C ILE A 256 4.02 6.73 4.00
N SER A 257 4.60 5.54 4.10
CA SER A 257 6.05 5.33 4.02
C SER A 257 6.51 5.08 2.59
N THR A 258 5.71 4.40 1.77
CA THR A 258 5.97 4.14 0.33
C THR A 258 4.64 3.79 -0.35
N ILE A 259 4.39 4.27 -1.57
CA ILE A 259 3.10 4.04 -2.28
C ILE A 259 3.09 2.82 -3.21
N ASN A 260 4.27 2.29 -3.52
CA ASN A 260 4.47 1.25 -4.54
C ASN A 260 5.52 0.21 -4.09
N ARG A 261 5.46 -0.20 -2.82
CA ARG A 261 6.37 -1.22 -2.30
C ARG A 261 6.04 -2.56 -2.96
N VAL A 262 6.99 -3.15 -3.67
CA VAL A 262 6.80 -4.47 -4.27
C VAL A 262 7.36 -5.55 -3.33
N ILE A 263 6.51 -6.50 -2.93
CA ILE A 263 6.85 -7.69 -2.14
C ILE A 263 6.23 -8.89 -2.84
N ASN A 264 7.02 -9.91 -3.17
CA ASN A 264 6.56 -11.13 -3.87
C ASN A 264 5.72 -10.86 -5.13
N GLY A 265 6.07 -9.79 -5.87
CA GLY A 265 5.36 -9.40 -7.11
C GLY A 265 4.01 -8.69 -6.91
N MET A 266 3.63 -8.41 -5.67
CA MET A 266 2.46 -7.59 -5.29
C MET A 266 2.89 -6.17 -4.93
N THR A 267 2.06 -5.19 -5.29
CA THR A 267 2.27 -3.78 -4.95
C THR A 267 1.50 -3.44 -3.68
N PHE A 268 2.19 -2.82 -2.72
CA PHE A 268 1.63 -2.39 -1.45
C PHE A 268 1.87 -0.90 -1.21
N ILE A 269 0.92 -0.30 -0.49
CA ILE A 269 1.12 0.94 0.23
C ILE A 269 1.74 0.58 1.59
N GLN A 270 3.01 0.93 1.78
CA GLN A 270 3.67 0.80 3.08
C GLN A 270 3.28 1.96 3.98
N ILE A 271 2.88 1.68 5.21
CA ILE A 271 2.39 2.66 6.18
C ILE A 271 3.10 2.49 7.52
N SER A 272 3.14 3.57 8.31
CA SER A 272 3.62 3.53 9.70
C SER A 272 2.51 3.37 10.74
N ALA A 273 1.24 3.46 10.32
CA ALA A 273 0.11 3.28 11.24
C ALA A 273 0.12 1.86 11.84
N PRO A 274 0.01 1.69 13.16
CA PRO A 274 -0.07 0.38 13.79
C PRO A 274 -1.30 -0.41 13.30
N ILE A 275 -1.06 -1.67 12.92
CA ILE A 275 -2.09 -2.66 12.62
C ILE A 275 -1.81 -3.93 13.44
N SER A 276 -2.82 -4.77 13.65
CA SER A 276 -2.73 -5.96 14.50
C SER A 276 -3.52 -7.11 13.87
N PRO A 277 -3.33 -8.37 14.29
CA PRO A 277 -4.16 -9.48 13.84
C PRO A 277 -5.66 -9.13 13.95
N GLY A 278 -6.42 -9.41 12.88
CA GLY A 278 -7.84 -9.06 12.77
C GLY A 278 -8.13 -7.71 12.09
N SER A 279 -7.14 -6.83 11.87
CA SER A 279 -7.33 -5.62 11.06
C SER A 279 -7.15 -5.86 9.55
N SER A 280 -6.77 -7.07 9.12
CA SER A 280 -6.79 -7.44 7.69
C SER A 280 -8.18 -7.21 7.12
N GLY A 281 -8.26 -6.59 5.95
CA GLY A 281 -9.51 -6.23 5.28
C GLY A 281 -10.11 -4.90 5.74
N GLY A 282 -9.48 -4.19 6.69
CA GLY A 282 -9.88 -2.86 7.14
C GLY A 282 -9.56 -1.75 6.14
N ALA A 283 -9.98 -0.52 6.44
CA ALA A 283 -9.79 0.62 5.55
C ALA A 283 -8.48 1.36 5.87
N LEU A 284 -7.68 1.66 4.85
CA LEU A 284 -6.65 2.71 4.86
C LEU A 284 -7.23 4.00 4.27
N ILE A 285 -7.17 5.10 5.01
CA ILE A 285 -7.99 6.28 4.79
C ILE A 285 -7.13 7.54 4.74
N ASN A 286 -7.37 8.40 3.76
CA ASN A 286 -6.73 9.72 3.66
C ASN A 286 -7.41 10.75 4.57
N GLU A 287 -6.84 11.95 4.68
CA GLU A 287 -7.38 13.03 5.51
C GLU A 287 -8.73 13.59 5.02
N GLN A 288 -9.22 13.18 3.85
CA GLN A 288 -10.53 13.56 3.32
C GLN A 288 -11.63 12.54 3.68
N GLY A 289 -11.27 11.46 4.39
CA GLY A 289 -12.19 10.37 4.73
C GLY A 289 -12.44 9.43 3.56
N GLU A 290 -11.54 9.37 2.58
CA GLU A 290 -11.63 8.48 1.42
C GLU A 290 -10.70 7.28 1.63
N VAL A 291 -11.20 6.10 1.30
CA VAL A 291 -10.45 4.86 1.35
C VAL A 291 -9.50 4.80 0.16
N ILE A 292 -8.21 4.72 0.45
CA ILE A 292 -7.11 4.65 -0.52
C ILE A 292 -6.56 3.21 -0.65
N GLY A 293 -6.85 2.35 0.32
CA GLY A 293 -6.43 0.95 0.29
C GLY A 293 -7.10 0.11 1.36
N ILE A 294 -6.80 -1.19 1.35
CA ILE A 294 -7.32 -2.18 2.29
C ILE A 294 -6.14 -2.73 3.11
N THR A 295 -6.20 -2.61 4.44
CA THR A 295 -5.09 -3.02 5.32
C THR A 295 -4.85 -4.52 5.26
N ALA A 296 -3.59 -4.95 5.19
CA ALA A 296 -3.17 -6.34 5.16
C ALA A 296 -2.24 -6.62 6.35
N ALA A 297 -2.78 -7.13 7.45
CA ALA A 297 -1.99 -7.47 8.63
C ALA A 297 -1.16 -8.74 8.41
N GLY A 298 0.02 -8.82 9.03
CA GLY A 298 0.86 -10.02 9.02
C GLY A 298 1.76 -10.20 7.79
N LEU A 299 1.89 -9.19 6.93
CA LEU A 299 2.66 -9.30 5.69
C LEU A 299 4.19 -9.17 5.86
N ALA A 300 4.69 -8.77 7.04
CA ALA A 300 6.11 -8.81 7.38
C ALA A 300 6.33 -8.75 8.90
N ASP A 301 7.32 -9.49 9.39
CA ASP A 301 7.81 -9.37 10.77
C ASP A 301 8.70 -8.12 10.90
N GLY A 302 8.17 -7.07 11.51
CA GLY A 302 8.93 -5.86 11.81
C GLY A 302 8.09 -4.77 12.45
N GLN A 303 8.67 -4.03 13.39
CA GLN A 303 7.97 -2.89 14.00
C GLN A 303 7.80 -1.76 12.98
N ASN A 304 6.58 -1.23 12.86
CA ASN A 304 6.20 -0.16 11.94
C ASN A 304 6.42 -0.48 10.43
N LEU A 305 6.43 -1.77 10.06
CA LEU A 305 6.41 -2.23 8.68
C LEU A 305 5.02 -2.79 8.36
N ASN A 306 4.06 -1.90 8.16
CA ASN A 306 2.67 -2.25 7.93
C ASN A 306 2.29 -1.98 6.46
N PHE A 307 1.32 -2.73 5.94
CA PHE A 307 0.98 -2.69 4.53
C PHE A 307 -0.53 -2.60 4.31
N ALA A 308 -0.90 -1.99 3.18
CA ALA A 308 -2.23 -2.02 2.63
C ALA A 308 -2.15 -2.29 1.13
N ILE A 309 -3.16 -2.97 0.60
CA ILE A 309 -3.32 -3.25 -0.81
C ILE A 309 -4.08 -2.06 -1.43
N PRO A 310 -3.61 -1.47 -2.53
CA PRO A 310 -4.32 -0.38 -3.21
C PRO A 310 -5.77 -0.76 -3.51
N TYR A 311 -6.71 0.16 -3.29
CA TYR A 311 -8.14 -0.15 -3.49
C TYR A 311 -8.45 -0.49 -4.97
N GLU A 312 -7.61 -0.04 -5.91
CA GLU A 312 -7.74 -0.32 -7.33
C GLU A 312 -7.73 -1.82 -7.63
N ASP A 313 -6.93 -2.59 -6.90
CA ASP A 313 -6.84 -4.05 -7.06
C ASP A 313 -8.18 -4.73 -6.71
N PHE A 314 -8.98 -4.11 -5.84
CA PHE A 314 -10.35 -4.53 -5.53
C PHE A 314 -11.35 -3.96 -6.54
N ASN A 315 -11.14 -2.73 -6.98
CA ASN A 315 -12.06 -2.06 -7.89
C ASN A 315 -12.11 -2.76 -9.26
N VAL A 316 -10.98 -3.29 -9.76
CA VAL A 316 -10.95 -4.04 -11.02
C VAL A 316 -11.72 -5.36 -10.97
N ILE A 317 -11.83 -5.99 -9.79
CA ILE A 317 -12.55 -7.26 -9.61
C ILE A 317 -13.99 -7.08 -9.12
N LYS A 318 -14.35 -5.89 -8.63
CA LYS A 318 -15.69 -5.56 -8.10
C LYS A 318 -16.82 -5.86 -9.09
N ASP A 319 -16.55 -5.73 -10.40
CA ASP A 319 -17.56 -5.90 -11.44
C ASP A 319 -17.54 -7.28 -12.13
N GLN A 320 -16.77 -8.24 -11.62
CA GLN A 320 -16.78 -9.62 -12.13
C GLN A 320 -18.14 -10.31 -11.92
N ASN A 321 -18.90 -9.93 -10.88
CA ASN A 321 -20.25 -10.41 -10.56
C ASN A 321 -20.37 -11.96 -10.53
N LEU A 322 -19.36 -12.63 -9.99
CA LEU A 322 -19.38 -14.07 -9.77
C LEU A 322 -20.46 -14.45 -8.76
N ASN A 323 -20.88 -15.72 -8.79
CA ASN A 323 -21.77 -16.30 -7.80
C ASN A 323 -21.14 -17.57 -7.23
N MET A 324 -19.93 -17.42 -6.68
CA MET A 324 -19.12 -18.53 -6.23
C MET A 324 -19.30 -18.73 -4.72
N SER A 325 -19.57 -19.95 -4.26
CA SER A 325 -19.68 -20.20 -2.82
C SER A 325 -18.32 -19.99 -2.12
N LEU A 326 -18.33 -19.66 -0.83
CA LEU A 326 -17.09 -19.47 -0.06
C LEU A 326 -16.30 -20.76 0.02
N GLY A 327 -16.96 -21.90 0.23
CA GLY A 327 -16.30 -23.22 0.12
C GLY A 327 -15.91 -23.62 -1.32
N SER A 328 -16.25 -22.79 -2.32
CA SER A 328 -15.81 -22.89 -3.71
C SER A 328 -14.67 -21.94 -4.05
N THR A 329 -14.19 -21.08 -3.10
CA THR A 329 -12.84 -20.54 -3.20
C THR A 329 -11.96 -21.68 -3.64
N PRO A 330 -11.09 -21.49 -4.63
CA PRO A 330 -10.03 -22.45 -4.79
C PRO A 330 -9.27 -22.41 -3.46
N ASN A 331 -9.62 -23.31 -2.54
CA ASN A 331 -8.67 -24.01 -1.70
C ASN A 331 -7.64 -24.46 -2.73
N GLN A 332 -6.64 -23.61 -2.93
CA GLN A 332 -5.60 -23.67 -3.93
C GLN A 332 -5.98 -24.51 -5.15
N HIS A 333 -6.39 -23.86 -6.26
CA HIS A 333 -6.80 -24.47 -7.54
C HIS A 333 -6.33 -25.92 -7.63
N PRO A 334 -7.18 -26.94 -7.38
CA PRO A 334 -6.73 -28.31 -7.39
C PRO A 334 -6.06 -28.53 -8.74
N ILE A 335 -4.74 -28.73 -8.69
CA ILE A 335 -3.94 -28.84 -9.89
C ILE A 335 -4.41 -30.13 -10.54
N PRO A 336 -5.01 -30.06 -11.75
CA PRO A 336 -5.48 -31.26 -12.42
C PRO A 336 -4.39 -32.32 -12.37
N THR A 337 -4.70 -33.54 -11.95
CA THR A 337 -3.67 -34.59 -11.85
C THR A 337 -2.98 -34.84 -13.19
N SER A 338 -3.65 -34.51 -14.30
CA SER A 338 -3.12 -34.50 -15.66
C SER A 338 -2.07 -33.40 -15.94
N SER A 339 -2.06 -32.29 -15.21
CA SER A 339 -1.06 -31.21 -15.34
C SER A 339 0.13 -31.36 -14.38
N LEU A 340 0.05 -32.27 -13.40
CA LEU A 340 1.17 -32.57 -12.52
C LEU A 340 2.33 -33.18 -13.30
N ALA A 341 3.46 -32.47 -13.40
CA ALA A 341 4.65 -33.02 -14.01
C ALA A 341 5.19 -34.22 -13.21
N LYS A 342 6.05 -35.02 -13.88
CA LYS A 342 6.79 -36.09 -13.22
C LYS A 342 7.79 -35.45 -12.23
N PRO A 343 7.70 -35.77 -10.92
CA PRO A 343 8.61 -35.19 -9.96
C PRO A 343 10.02 -35.76 -10.15
N VAL A 344 11.00 -34.89 -9.94
CA VAL A 344 12.42 -35.18 -9.93
C VAL A 344 12.81 -35.74 -8.57
N ASP A 345 13.79 -36.64 -8.55
CA ASP A 345 14.30 -37.26 -7.33
C ASP A 345 15.01 -36.23 -6.43
N LEU A 346 15.06 -36.54 -5.13
CA LEU A 346 15.88 -35.77 -4.18
C LEU A 346 17.35 -35.79 -4.63
N ASN A 347 18.07 -34.70 -4.33
CA ASN A 347 19.47 -34.49 -4.71
C ASN A 347 19.72 -34.44 -6.22
N VAL A 348 18.67 -34.28 -7.04
CA VAL A 348 18.80 -34.03 -8.47
C VAL A 348 18.44 -32.59 -8.76
N SER A 349 19.43 -31.86 -9.28
CA SER A 349 19.30 -30.46 -9.64
C SER A 349 18.45 -30.28 -10.90
N GLN A 350 17.62 -29.23 -10.93
CA GLN A 350 16.83 -28.81 -12.09
C GLN A 350 17.00 -27.33 -12.38
N THR A 351 17.09 -27.01 -13.66
CA THR A 351 17.17 -25.62 -14.13
C THR A 351 15.83 -25.18 -14.71
N LEU A 352 15.40 -23.97 -14.37
CA LEU A 352 14.18 -23.34 -14.88
C LEU A 352 14.49 -21.92 -15.35
N GLU A 353 13.94 -21.57 -16.51
CA GLU A 353 13.80 -20.18 -16.97
C GLU A 353 12.42 -19.68 -16.56
N VAL A 354 12.38 -18.69 -15.68
CA VAL A 354 11.15 -18.06 -15.23
C VAL A 354 10.99 -16.76 -15.99
N ASN A 355 9.98 -16.69 -16.86
CA ASN A 355 9.60 -15.48 -17.58
C ASN A 355 8.38 -14.85 -16.90
N GLY A 356 8.63 -14.02 -15.89
CA GLY A 356 7.60 -13.31 -15.14
C GLY A 356 7.32 -11.92 -15.72
N PHE A 357 6.17 -11.34 -15.37
CA PHE A 357 5.75 -10.01 -15.81
C PHE A 357 6.73 -8.87 -15.43
N ASP A 358 7.52 -9.05 -14.35
CA ASP A 358 8.43 -8.01 -13.83
C ASP A 358 9.90 -8.47 -13.65
N SER A 359 10.22 -9.73 -13.88
CA SER A 359 11.60 -10.21 -13.93
C SER A 359 11.68 -11.55 -14.64
N ASN A 360 12.56 -11.62 -15.63
CA ASN A 360 12.99 -12.87 -16.21
C ASN A 360 14.23 -13.32 -15.45
N TYR A 361 14.31 -14.56 -15.01
CA TYR A 361 15.51 -15.07 -14.35
C TYR A 361 15.65 -16.56 -14.59
N SER A 362 16.87 -17.05 -14.44
CA SER A 362 17.15 -18.48 -14.50
C SER A 362 17.76 -18.95 -13.20
N ALA A 363 17.29 -20.11 -12.75
CA ALA A 363 17.68 -20.66 -11.47
C ALA A 363 17.91 -22.17 -11.57
N GLU A 364 18.81 -22.63 -10.73
CA GLU A 364 19.07 -24.03 -10.46
C GLU A 364 18.53 -24.36 -9.05
N VAL A 365 17.67 -25.38 -8.95
CA VAL A 365 16.98 -25.74 -7.70
C VAL A 365 17.14 -27.23 -7.44
N THR A 366 17.41 -27.58 -6.18
CA THR A 366 17.50 -28.96 -5.71
C THR A 366 16.76 -29.10 -4.38
N VAL A 367 16.01 -30.19 -4.21
CA VAL A 367 15.54 -30.63 -2.88
C VAL A 367 16.51 -31.68 -2.37
N GLU A 368 17.29 -31.34 -1.35
CA GLU A 368 18.38 -32.19 -0.82
C GLU A 368 17.84 -33.24 0.15
N GLN A 369 16.91 -32.83 1.01
CA GLN A 369 16.41 -33.63 2.12
C GLN A 369 14.95 -33.33 2.41
N VAL A 370 14.21 -34.36 2.83
CA VAL A 370 12.84 -34.21 3.33
C VAL A 370 12.71 -34.93 4.67
N ILE A 371 12.09 -34.27 5.64
CA ILE A 371 11.86 -34.79 7.00
C ILE A 371 10.38 -34.57 7.34
N ARG A 372 9.70 -35.56 7.92
CA ARG A 372 8.27 -35.46 8.27
C ARG A 372 7.96 -35.95 9.68
N GLY A 373 6.78 -35.61 10.18
CA GLY A 373 6.23 -36.14 11.42
C GLY A 373 6.98 -35.68 12.68
N ALA A 374 7.20 -36.59 13.63
CA ALA A 374 7.77 -36.26 14.94
C ALA A 374 9.18 -35.62 14.85
N GLN A 375 10.00 -36.04 13.88
CA GLN A 375 11.33 -35.46 13.68
C GLN A 375 11.22 -34.02 13.15
N ALA A 376 10.32 -33.79 12.20
CA ALA A 376 10.03 -32.46 11.68
C ALA A 376 9.52 -31.52 12.77
N LEU A 377 8.58 -31.98 13.59
CA LEU A 377 8.08 -31.24 14.75
C LEU A 377 9.20 -30.87 15.73
N THR A 378 10.09 -31.81 16.03
CA THR A 378 11.23 -31.54 16.92
C THR A 378 12.12 -30.44 16.36
N MET A 379 12.41 -30.47 15.05
CA MET A 379 13.22 -29.43 14.41
C MET A 379 12.55 -28.06 14.43
N VAL A 380 11.26 -27.98 14.11
CA VAL A 380 10.49 -26.73 14.14
C VAL A 380 10.43 -26.15 15.56
N LYS A 381 10.22 -26.97 16.59
CA LYS A 381 10.21 -26.51 17.98
C LYS A 381 11.58 -26.11 18.51
N ASN A 382 12.65 -26.74 18.02
CA ASN A 382 14.02 -26.34 18.35
C ASN A 382 14.43 -25.02 17.69
N ALA A 383 13.92 -24.74 16.48
CA ALA A 383 14.15 -23.47 15.79
C ALA A 383 13.55 -22.30 16.58
N ASN A 384 12.31 -22.46 17.06
CA ASN A 384 11.68 -21.52 17.97
C ASN A 384 10.64 -22.26 18.84
N GLU A 385 10.80 -22.20 20.16
CA GLU A 385 9.88 -22.82 21.10
C GLU A 385 8.46 -22.23 21.02
N SER A 386 8.30 -21.02 20.46
CA SER A 386 7.00 -20.36 20.24
C SER A 386 6.27 -20.86 19.00
N ASN A 387 6.95 -21.61 18.11
CA ASN A 387 6.30 -22.20 16.94
C ASN A 387 5.14 -23.11 17.35
N THR A 388 4.07 -23.08 16.56
CA THR A 388 2.82 -23.75 16.90
C THR A 388 2.89 -25.25 16.63
N LEU A 389 1.94 -26.01 17.19
CA LEU A 389 1.78 -27.42 16.81
C LEU A 389 1.02 -27.51 15.48
N PRO A 390 1.26 -28.55 14.66
CA PRO A 390 0.45 -28.79 13.47
C PRO A 390 -1.04 -28.78 13.80
N LYS A 391 -1.85 -28.18 12.92
CA LYS A 391 -3.31 -28.26 13.04
C LYS A 391 -3.78 -29.71 13.12
N SER A 392 -4.90 -29.94 13.80
CA SER A 392 -5.47 -31.29 13.96
C SER A 392 -5.60 -32.02 12.61
N GLY A 393 -5.08 -33.25 12.54
CA GLY A 393 -5.07 -34.06 11.32
C GLY A 393 -3.93 -33.78 10.34
N TYR A 394 -2.96 -32.94 10.71
CA TYR A 394 -1.78 -32.63 9.91
C TYR A 394 -0.49 -32.89 10.70
N GLU A 395 0.63 -32.99 9.98
CA GLU A 395 1.98 -33.01 10.52
C GLU A 395 2.89 -32.04 9.75
N TYR A 396 4.02 -31.67 10.36
CA TYR A 396 5.04 -30.91 9.65
C TYR A 396 5.80 -31.79 8.65
N LEU A 397 6.10 -31.21 7.49
CA LEU A 397 7.04 -31.71 6.50
C LEU A 397 8.03 -30.60 6.20
N LEU A 398 9.32 -30.88 6.39
CA LEU A 398 10.41 -29.97 6.10
C LEU A 398 11.14 -30.44 4.85
N ALA A 399 11.47 -29.50 3.99
CA ALA A 399 12.31 -29.75 2.82
C ALA A 399 13.54 -28.84 2.86
N LYS A 400 14.73 -29.43 2.77
CA LYS A 400 15.97 -28.66 2.61
C LYS A 400 16.18 -28.37 1.14
N ILE A 401 16.17 -27.10 0.80
CA ILE A 401 16.27 -26.59 -0.56
C ILE A 401 17.66 -26.02 -0.77
N ASN A 402 18.26 -26.32 -1.92
CA ASN A 402 19.41 -25.60 -2.44
C ASN A 402 18.97 -24.82 -3.68
N PHE A 403 19.23 -23.52 -3.67
CA PHE A 403 18.84 -22.62 -4.74
C PHE A 403 20.05 -21.82 -5.21
N LYS A 404 20.27 -21.79 -6.52
CA LYS A 404 21.31 -21.00 -7.15
C LYS A 404 20.75 -20.17 -8.28
N LEU A 405 20.95 -18.86 -8.17
CA LEU A 405 20.55 -17.91 -9.20
C LEU A 405 21.59 -17.90 -10.33
N LEU A 406 21.19 -18.27 -11.54
CA LEU A 406 22.08 -18.34 -12.70
C LEU A 406 22.13 -17.01 -13.45
N ASP A 407 20.98 -16.38 -13.66
CA ASP A 407 20.88 -15.08 -14.32
C ASP A 407 19.69 -14.26 -13.81
N ILE A 408 19.79 -12.92 -13.90
CA ILE A 408 18.70 -11.97 -13.66
C ILE A 408 18.57 -11.06 -14.88
N GLY A 409 17.39 -11.04 -15.48
CA GLY A 409 17.00 -10.17 -16.59
C GLY A 409 16.31 -8.87 -16.15
N GLY A 410 16.00 -8.01 -17.12
CA GLY A 410 15.21 -6.79 -16.88
C GLY A 410 15.96 -5.65 -16.17
N GLY A 411 17.30 -5.66 -16.16
CA GLY A 411 18.11 -4.61 -15.53
C GLY A 411 18.18 -4.66 -13.99
N LYS A 412 17.65 -5.72 -13.38
CA LYS A 412 17.74 -5.97 -11.94
C LYS A 412 19.10 -6.58 -11.58
N SER A 413 19.62 -6.24 -10.41
CA SER A 413 20.88 -6.78 -9.88
C SER A 413 20.70 -7.72 -8.70
N LEU A 414 19.48 -7.81 -8.16
CA LEU A 414 19.19 -8.53 -6.92
C LEU A 414 17.84 -9.27 -7.04
N TYR A 415 17.84 -10.54 -6.65
CA TYR A 415 16.65 -11.38 -6.52
C TYR A 415 16.39 -11.66 -5.04
N VAL A 416 15.13 -11.52 -4.62
CA VAL A 416 14.69 -11.92 -3.28
C VAL A 416 14.06 -13.29 -3.44
N PHE A 417 14.60 -14.25 -2.71
CA PHE A 417 14.25 -15.66 -2.76
C PHE A 417 13.83 -16.10 -1.37
N GLY A 418 12.77 -16.90 -1.27
CA GLY A 418 12.28 -17.34 0.03
C GLY A 418 11.35 -18.55 -0.02
N GLU A 419 10.86 -18.94 1.15
CA GLU A 419 9.99 -20.11 1.27
C GLU A 419 8.70 -20.00 0.46
N SER A 420 8.14 -18.79 0.33
CA SER A 420 6.90 -18.51 -0.42
C SER A 420 6.96 -18.88 -1.91
N ASP A 421 8.16 -19.13 -2.45
CA ASP A 421 8.35 -19.54 -3.84
C ASP A 421 8.04 -21.03 -4.08
N PHE A 422 7.83 -21.83 -3.02
CA PHE A 422 7.59 -23.27 -3.08
C PHE A 422 6.17 -23.67 -2.70
N ASN A 423 5.60 -24.66 -3.38
CA ASN A 423 4.33 -25.25 -2.98
C ASN A 423 4.50 -26.73 -2.65
N LEU A 424 3.78 -27.22 -1.64
CA LEU A 424 3.63 -28.66 -1.40
C LEU A 424 2.28 -29.10 -1.97
N VAL A 425 2.28 -30.06 -2.88
CA VAL A 425 1.10 -30.53 -3.60
C VAL A 425 0.88 -32.00 -3.32
N SER A 426 -0.29 -32.35 -2.81
CA SER A 426 -0.70 -33.73 -2.57
C SER A 426 -0.66 -34.59 -3.83
N GLN A 427 -0.62 -35.90 -3.64
CA GLN A 427 -0.74 -36.86 -4.75
C GLN A 427 -2.02 -36.69 -5.59
N ASN A 428 -3.06 -36.05 -5.03
CA ASN A 428 -4.34 -35.80 -5.67
C ASN A 428 -4.46 -34.38 -6.26
N GLY A 429 -3.38 -33.59 -6.27
CA GLY A 429 -3.37 -32.24 -6.84
C GLY A 429 -3.89 -31.14 -5.92
N LEU A 430 -4.27 -31.46 -4.68
CA LEU A 430 -4.55 -30.44 -3.65
C LEU A 430 -3.22 -29.85 -3.20
N VAL A 431 -3.07 -28.54 -3.27
CA VAL A 431 -1.92 -27.88 -2.65
C VAL A 431 -2.14 -27.84 -1.12
N TYR A 432 -1.05 -27.83 -0.36
CA TYR A 432 -1.04 -27.68 1.08
C TYR A 432 -0.60 -26.27 1.47
N ASN A 433 -1.16 -25.76 2.56
CA ASN A 433 -0.77 -24.47 3.12
C ASN A 433 0.68 -24.50 3.60
N GLN A 434 1.41 -23.43 3.29
CA GLN A 434 2.64 -23.09 4.01
C GLN A 434 2.32 -22.65 5.43
N THR A 435 3.32 -22.68 6.29
CA THR A 435 3.20 -22.25 7.67
C THR A 435 4.21 -21.15 7.95
N GLY A 436 3.77 -19.98 8.43
CA GLY A 436 4.66 -18.89 8.85
C GLY A 436 5.35 -19.18 10.18
N GLU A 437 5.87 -20.40 10.34
CA GLU A 437 6.66 -20.81 11.50
C GLU A 437 8.12 -20.42 11.26
N VAL A 438 8.86 -20.12 12.32
CA VAL A 438 10.29 -19.86 12.19
C VAL A 438 11.00 -21.14 11.74
N GLU A 439 11.67 -21.11 10.59
CA GLU A 439 12.31 -22.29 10.02
C GLU A 439 13.60 -22.63 10.78
N PRO A 440 14.00 -23.92 10.83
CA PRO A 440 15.31 -24.29 11.35
C PRO A 440 16.46 -23.70 10.51
N ASP A 441 17.61 -23.53 11.15
CA ASP A 441 18.83 -23.17 10.42
C ASP A 441 19.29 -24.30 9.47
N PRO A 442 19.83 -23.96 8.29
CA PRO A 442 19.91 -22.60 7.74
C PRO A 442 18.55 -22.10 7.22
N GLN A 443 18.28 -20.80 7.37
CA GLN A 443 17.08 -20.16 6.81
C GLN A 443 17.18 -20.00 5.29
N LEU A 444 16.06 -20.20 4.60
CA LEU A 444 16.02 -20.16 3.14
C LEU A 444 16.00 -18.74 2.57
N ASP A 445 15.38 -17.81 3.28
CA ASP A 445 15.20 -16.43 2.85
C ASP A 445 16.53 -15.72 2.61
N ALA A 446 16.74 -15.28 1.37
CA ALA A 446 17.99 -14.66 0.95
C ALA A 446 17.83 -13.60 -0.13
N ARG A 447 18.80 -12.69 -0.14
CA ARG A 447 18.99 -11.70 -1.21
C ARG A 447 20.16 -12.15 -2.08
N LEU A 448 19.86 -12.61 -3.29
CA LEU A 448 20.82 -13.24 -4.18
C LEU A 448 21.19 -12.34 -5.36
N TYR A 449 22.48 -12.29 -5.65
CA TYR A 449 23.03 -11.74 -6.88
C TYR A 449 23.22 -12.85 -7.92
N LYS A 450 23.42 -12.47 -9.17
CA LYS A 450 23.77 -13.44 -10.24
C LYS A 450 24.94 -14.33 -9.81
N GLY A 451 24.76 -15.63 -9.90
CA GLY A 451 25.74 -16.66 -9.55
C GLY A 451 25.75 -17.05 -8.06
N ALA A 452 25.04 -16.33 -7.19
CA ALA A 452 24.95 -16.65 -5.78
C ALA A 452 23.97 -17.82 -5.52
N SER A 453 24.19 -18.52 -4.42
CA SER A 453 23.34 -19.61 -3.95
C SER A 453 23.00 -19.44 -2.47
N ASN A 454 21.85 -19.94 -2.07
CA ASN A 454 21.50 -20.16 -0.68
C ASN A 454 20.94 -21.58 -0.50
N GLU A 455 21.08 -22.13 0.70
CA GLU A 455 20.37 -23.33 1.10
C GLU A 455 19.61 -23.08 2.39
N GLY A 456 18.46 -23.72 2.55
CA GLY A 456 17.66 -23.57 3.75
C GLY A 456 16.46 -24.48 3.82
N TRP A 457 15.78 -24.47 4.95
CA TRP A 457 14.58 -25.27 5.18
C TRP A 457 13.32 -24.51 4.78
N VAL A 458 12.34 -25.24 4.23
CA VAL A 458 10.95 -24.79 4.10
C VAL A 458 10.07 -25.69 4.96
N VAL A 459 9.09 -25.10 5.64
CA VAL A 459 8.14 -25.82 6.50
C VAL A 459 6.76 -25.86 5.85
N PHE A 460 6.21 -27.06 5.71
CA PHE A 460 4.87 -27.30 5.18
C PHE A 460 4.01 -28.09 6.19
N LEU A 461 2.69 -27.97 6.05
CA LEU A 461 1.75 -28.93 6.62
C LEU A 461 1.39 -29.99 5.60
N VAL A 462 1.30 -31.24 6.04
CA VAL A 462 0.86 -32.35 5.21
C VAL A 462 -0.07 -33.25 6.00
N LYS A 463 -1.02 -33.90 5.34
CA LYS A 463 -1.79 -34.95 6.01
C LYS A 463 -0.92 -36.21 6.18
N PRO A 464 -0.94 -36.88 7.34
CA PRO A 464 -0.14 -38.09 7.56
C PRO A 464 -0.43 -39.21 6.54
N ASP A 465 -1.65 -39.30 6.01
CA ASP A 465 -2.07 -40.30 5.02
C ASP A 465 -1.63 -39.97 3.58
N ASP A 466 -1.14 -38.77 3.31
CA ASP A 466 -0.53 -38.43 2.03
C ASP A 466 0.93 -38.91 1.98
N THR A 467 1.11 -40.01 1.27
CA THR A 467 2.41 -40.70 1.19
C THR A 467 3.25 -40.25 0.01
N LYS A 468 2.71 -39.47 -0.93
CA LYS A 468 3.41 -39.04 -2.15
C LYS A 468 3.16 -37.58 -2.51
N PRO A 469 3.30 -36.63 -1.58
CA PRO A 469 3.26 -35.22 -1.93
C PRO A 469 4.47 -34.85 -2.80
N LYS A 470 4.35 -33.72 -3.51
CA LYS A 470 5.37 -33.17 -4.40
C LYS A 470 5.65 -31.74 -4.01
N ILE A 471 6.91 -31.32 -4.05
CA ILE A 471 7.27 -29.91 -3.93
C ILE A 471 7.35 -29.32 -5.33
N SER A 472 6.86 -28.11 -5.53
CA SER A 472 6.91 -27.45 -6.82
C SER A 472 7.44 -26.03 -6.72
N TYR A 473 8.16 -25.58 -7.74
CA TYR A 473 8.75 -24.25 -7.83
C TYR A 473 8.51 -23.65 -9.22
N GLY A 474 8.17 -22.35 -9.27
CA GLY A 474 7.94 -21.63 -10.53
C GLY A 474 6.77 -22.15 -11.37
N VAL A 475 5.80 -22.79 -10.74
CA VAL A 475 4.59 -23.32 -11.41
C VAL A 475 3.59 -22.17 -11.63
N ASN A 476 2.92 -22.19 -12.79
CA ASN A 476 1.83 -21.26 -13.07
C ASN A 476 0.61 -21.54 -12.17
N TYR A 477 -0.28 -20.57 -12.05
CA TYR A 477 -1.50 -20.69 -11.23
C TYR A 477 -2.41 -21.87 -11.62
N ASP A 478 -2.41 -22.30 -12.89
CA ASP A 478 -3.17 -23.45 -13.38
C ASP A 478 -2.45 -24.80 -13.14
N GLY A 479 -1.31 -24.78 -12.45
CA GLY A 479 -0.47 -25.94 -12.16
C GLY A 479 0.40 -26.38 -13.34
N THR A 480 0.43 -25.63 -14.45
CA THR A 480 1.31 -25.92 -15.58
C THR A 480 2.70 -25.31 -15.39
N GLY A 481 3.69 -25.87 -16.09
CA GLY A 481 5.07 -25.38 -16.03
C GLY A 481 5.76 -25.65 -14.69
N GLY A 482 6.80 -24.88 -14.43
CA GLY A 482 7.66 -25.04 -13.26
C GLY A 482 8.42 -26.36 -13.21
N ILE A 483 9.05 -26.59 -12.06
CA ILE A 483 9.78 -27.82 -11.73
C ILE A 483 9.15 -28.47 -10.49
N TRP A 484 9.22 -29.79 -10.45
CA TRP A 484 8.52 -30.61 -9.48
C TRP A 484 9.48 -31.62 -8.88
N PHE A 485 9.44 -31.81 -7.57
CA PHE A 485 10.32 -32.67 -6.80
C PHE A 485 9.53 -33.64 -5.93
N LYS A 486 10.11 -34.80 -5.64
CA LYS A 486 9.56 -35.70 -4.65
C LYS A 486 9.63 -35.07 -3.26
N ALA A 487 8.60 -35.30 -2.45
CA ALA A 487 8.57 -34.93 -1.05
C ALA A 487 8.37 -36.15 -0.13
N TYR A 488 8.91 -37.31 -0.53
CA TYR A 488 8.72 -38.61 0.12
C TYR A 488 9.92 -39.52 -0.05
#